data_AF-A0A8K0ND41-F1
#
_entry.id   AF-A0A8K0ND41-F1
#
_cell.length_a   1.000
_cell.length_b   1.000
_cell.length_c   1.000
_cell.angle_alpha   90.00
_cell.angle_beta   90.00
_cell.angle_gamma   90.00
#
_symmetry.space_group_name_H-M   'P 1'
#
loop_
_entity.id
_entity.type
_entity.pdbx_description
1 polymer ?
#
loop_
_entity_poly.entity_id
_entity_poly.type
_entity_poly.pdbx_seq_one_letter_code
_entity_poly.pdbx_strand_id
1 'polypeptide(L)' 'MSQSGKLMPNLDQQSTKVLNLTVLQRIDPFVEEILMTAAHVTFYEFNIELNQWSRKDVEGSLFLVKR' A
#
# COMPACT_ATOMS: atom_id res chain seq x y z
N MET A 1 -14.63 0.54 -29.04
CA MET A 1 -13.38 0.37 -28.28
C MET A 1 -13.32 1.47 -27.24
N SER A 2 -13.89 1.24 -26.04
CA SER A 2 -13.82 2.20 -24.94
C SER A 2 -12.53 1.91 -24.17
N GLN A 3 -11.54 2.81 -24.29
CA GLN A 3 -10.47 2.85 -23.31
C GLN A 3 -11.12 3.34 -22.01
N SER A 4 -11.40 2.41 -21.10
CA SER A 4 -11.63 2.72 -19.70
C SER A 4 -10.29 3.15 -19.10
N GLY A 5 -9.82 4.33 -19.50
CA GLY A 5 -8.69 4.99 -18.88
C GLY A 5 -9.08 5.18 -17.42
N LYS A 6 -8.35 4.52 -16.51
CA LYS A 6 -8.56 4.62 -15.08
C LYS A 6 -8.62 6.11 -14.74
N LEU A 7 -9.80 6.61 -14.39
CA LEU A 7 -9.99 7.99 -13.97
C LEU A 7 -9.13 8.19 -12.73
N MET A 8 -7.94 8.73 -12.92
CA MET A 8 -7.11 9.17 -11.81
C MET A 8 -7.64 10.55 -11.42
N PRO A 9 -8.27 10.70 -10.24
CA PRO A 9 -8.63 12.03 -9.80
C PRO A 9 -7.35 12.85 -9.68
N ASN A 10 -7.36 14.06 -10.25
CA ASN A 10 -6.24 15.00 -10.14
C ASN A 10 -6.22 15.59 -8.72
N LEU A 11 -5.82 14.78 -7.75
CA LEU A 11 -5.67 15.15 -6.35
C LEU A 11 -4.28 15.75 -6.16
N ASP A 12 -4.19 16.81 -5.37
CA ASP A 12 -2.90 17.25 -4.87
C ASP A 12 -2.30 16.21 -3.89
N GLN A 13 -1.01 16.34 -3.61
CA GLN A 13 -0.29 15.41 -2.75
C GLN A 13 -0.85 15.41 -1.32
N GLN A 14 -1.33 16.54 -0.83
CA GLN A 14 -1.83 16.67 0.53
C GLN A 14 -3.17 15.94 0.71
N SER A 15 -4.10 16.14 -0.22
CA SER A 15 -5.39 15.45 -0.27
C SER A 15 -5.19 13.95 -0.38
N THR A 16 -4.22 13.51 -1.19
CA THR A 16 -3.86 12.09 -1.31
C THR A 16 -3.34 11.53 0.02
N LYS A 17 -2.45 12.26 0.73
CA LYS A 17 -1.93 11.84 2.05
C LYS A 17 -3.06 11.73 3.09
N VAL A 18 -3.97 12.70 3.14
CA VAL A 18 -5.13 12.70 4.06
C VAL A 18 -6.07 11.54 3.79
N LEU A 19 -6.40 11.28 2.52
CA LEU A 19 -7.27 10.16 2.13
C LEU A 19 -6.65 8.81 2.49
N ASN A 20 -5.36 8.62 2.17
CA ASN A 20 -4.65 7.39 2.52
C ASN A 20 -4.61 7.18 4.04
N LEU A 21 -4.30 8.22 4.82
CA LEU A 21 -4.28 8.13 6.29
C LEU A 21 -5.66 7.77 6.85
N THR A 22 -6.72 8.39 6.32
CA THR A 22 -8.10 8.10 6.71
C THR A 22 -8.47 6.64 6.44
N VAL A 23 -8.02 6.08 5.32
CA VAL A 23 -8.26 4.65 4.99
C VAL A 23 -7.49 3.74 5.94
N LEU A 24 -6.23 4.03 6.23
CA LEU A 24 -5.42 3.24 7.17
C LEU A 24 -6.01 3.25 8.59
N GLN A 25 -6.48 4.40 9.06
CA GLN A 25 -7.07 4.56 10.39
C GLN A 25 -8.40 3.81 10.58
N ARG A 26 -9.09 3.44 9.49
CA ARG A 26 -10.26 2.54 9.57
C ARG A 26 -9.88 1.12 9.97
N ILE A 27 -8.64 0.70 9.68
CA ILE A 27 -8.11 -0.63 10.01
C ILE A 27 -7.34 -0.58 11.33
N ASP A 28 -6.52 0.46 11.53
CA ASP A 28 -5.75 0.67 12.76
C ASP A 28 -5.85 2.14 13.23
N PRO A 29 -6.71 2.44 14.23
CA PRO A 29 -6.94 3.80 14.72
C PRO A 29 -5.71 4.50 15.31
N PHE A 30 -4.64 3.77 15.63
CA PHE A 30 -3.43 4.33 16.23
C PHE A 30 -2.41 4.82 15.19
N VAL A 31 -2.69 4.68 13.89
CA VAL A 31 -1.78 5.23 12.87
C VAL A 31 -1.78 6.76 12.95
N GLU A 32 -0.66 7.34 13.38
CA GLU A 32 -0.48 8.79 13.54
C GLU A 32 -0.05 9.45 12.21
N GLU A 33 0.89 8.83 11.50
CA GLU A 33 1.49 9.42 10.30
C GLU A 33 1.94 8.36 9.27
N ILE A 34 1.81 8.69 7.98
CA ILE A 34 2.47 7.97 6.88
C ILE A 34 3.85 8.58 6.65
N LEU A 35 4.90 7.79 6.88
CA LEU A 35 6.30 8.17 6.71
C LEU A 35 6.76 8.00 5.25
N MET A 36 6.33 6.91 4.60
CA MET A 36 6.61 6.66 3.18
C MET A 36 5.56 5.76 2.53
N THR A 37 5.49 5.82 1.21
CA THR A 37 4.60 4.98 0.40
C THR A 37 5.34 4.35 -0.76
N ALA A 38 4.98 3.12 -1.11
CA ALA A 38 5.34 2.49 -2.38
C ALA A 38 4.07 2.03 -3.10
N ALA A 39 3.93 2.40 -4.38
CA ALA A 39 2.69 2.16 -5.13
C ALA A 39 2.41 0.67 -5.36
N HIS A 40 3.47 -0.12 -5.58
CA HIS A 40 3.37 -1.54 -5.92
C HIS A 40 4.50 -2.32 -5.24
N VAL A 41 4.11 -3.28 -4.41
CA VAL A 41 4.97 -4.18 -3.65
C VAL A 41 4.36 -5.58 -3.69
N THR A 42 5.20 -6.61 -3.70
CA THR A 42 4.81 -8.02 -3.60
C THR A 42 5.50 -8.64 -2.40
N PHE A 43 4.76 -9.40 -1.59
CA PHE A 43 5.29 -10.06 -0.41
C PHE A 43 5.89 -11.43 -0.74
N TYR A 44 7.08 -11.69 -0.22
CA TYR A 44 7.77 -12.98 -0.32
C TYR A 44 8.15 -13.45 1.08
N GLU A 45 8.05 -14.76 1.28
CA GLU A 45 8.56 -15.42 2.49
C GLU A 45 9.68 -16.37 2.11
N PHE A 46 10.76 -16.34 2.88
CA PHE A 46 11.84 -17.30 2.74
C PHE A 46 11.52 -18.57 3.53
N ASN A 47 11.44 -19.70 2.84
CA ASN A 47 11.32 -21.00 3.47
C ASN A 47 12.73 -21.53 3.81
N ILE A 48 13.02 -21.63 5.11
CA ILE A 48 14.33 -22.05 5.62
C ILE A 48 14.60 -23.54 5.33
N GLU A 49 13.59 -24.40 5.41
CA GLU A 49 13.73 -25.85 5.20
C GLU A 49 14.11 -26.18 3.75
N LEU A 50 13.51 -25.46 2.80
CA LEU A 50 13.77 -25.63 1.37
C LEU A 50 14.86 -24.69 0.84
N ASN A 51 15.32 -23.74 1.66
CA ASN A 51 16.28 -22.69 1.30
C ASN A 51 15.86 -21.90 0.04
N GLN A 52 14.57 -21.54 -0.04
CA GLN A 52 13.95 -20.95 -1.23
C GLN A 52 12.96 -19.83 -0.86
N TRP A 53 12.76 -18.90 -1.80
CA TRP A 53 11.73 -17.86 -1.68
C TRP A 53 10.39 -18.35 -2.24
N SER A 54 9.32 -18.12 -1.49
CA SER A 54 7.94 -18.35 -1.92
C SER A 54 7.20 -17.01 -2.05
N ARG A 55 6.60 -16.76 -3.21
CA ARG A 55 5.72 -15.60 -3.41
C ARG A 55 4.43 -15.81 -2.64
N LYS A 56 3.99 -14.82 -1.88
CA LYS A 56 2.68 -14.83 -1.21
C LYS A 56 1.64 -14.13 -2.08
N ASP A 57 0.38 -14.48 -1.86
CA ASP A 57 -0.77 -13.85 -2.52
C ASP A 57 -1.14 -12.52 -1.83
N VAL A 58 -0.12 -11.69 -1.59
CA VAL A 58 -0.23 -10.37 -0.98
C VAL A 58 0.57 -9.40 -1.83
N GLU A 59 -0.15 -8.56 -2.55
CA GLU A 59 0.37 -7.61 -3.51
C GLU A 59 -0.47 -6.32 -3.48
N GLY A 60 0.19 -5.17 -3.51
CA GLY A 60 -0.50 -3.88 -3.46
C GLY A 60 0.41 -2.73 -3.07
N SER A 61 -0.19 -1.67 -2.53
CA SER A 61 0.56 -0.51 -2.05
C SER A 61 1.04 -0.75 -0.62
N LEU A 62 2.28 -0.33 -0.33
CA LEU A 62 2.89 -0.41 1.00
C LEU A 62 2.91 0.98 1.64
N PHE A 63 2.52 1.05 2.92
CA PHE A 63 2.57 2.25 3.74
C PHE A 63 3.46 1.98 4.95
N LEU A 64 4.55 2.75 5.09
CA LEU A 64 5.30 2.78 6.35
C LEU A 64 4.65 3.83 7.24
N VAL A 65 4.29 3.43 8.45
CA VAL A 65 3.52 4.28 9.36
C VAL A 65 4.21 4.45 10.70
N LYS A 66 4.02 5.62 11.31
CA LYS A 66 4.20 5.83 12.74
C LYS A 66 2.88 5.52 13.44
N ARG A 67 2.96 4.71 14.49
CA ARG A 67 1.86 4.46 15.43
C ARG A 67 2.09 5.21 16.72
#